data_AF-A0ABD1B199-F1
#
_entry.id   AF-A0ABD1B199-F1
#
_cell.length_a   1.000
_cell.length_b   1.000
_cell.length_c   1.000
_cell.angle_alpha   90.00
_cell.angle_beta   90.00
_cell.angle_gamma   90.00
#
_symmetry.space_group_name_H-M   'P 1'
#
loop_
_entity.id
_entity.type
_entity.pdbx_description
1 polymer ?
#
loop_
_entity_poly.entity_id
_entity_poly.type
_entity_poly.pdbx_seq_one_letter_code
_entity_poly.pdbx_strand_id
1 'polypeptide(L)'
;MAETSFEAIPQDLQMKILSRMSLKHLGKCICASKKLATIIRTKEFRDLHLQYQYMARPRMLFMVLDVNFNTNEEVLLFYSVYQDEKKPLLSSGQQESLIFQGPPGYKISQPTRGLVCVREKTKIMICNPTTKKCWTLLELKTCKEELTSAYFGYDEATDEFKVLCLTPMKSDGPSKEAKKHLVLTMRPGEESRRWITCEHHHTPVSVQGLCKEGVLYYGAKSNSKKSVIMSFNMRFEKFNVIALPEEVDISSRWKLVSYKGEIALVNDDDDLLRNGVLQIWVGKETKGMWEWEKTRIEILRWKEFAERKTIRFKGTIGTGELVFAQNYLDTERPLVFPLEKQKGSLMVLYYNEVTKDLRRFKIEREFEGLAVQTFLDHVDSPQLM
;
A
#
# COMPACT_ATOMS: atom_id res chain seq x y z
N MET A 1 -27.94 41.92 13.86
CA MET A 1 -26.92 41.24 13.04
C MET A 1 -27.51 39.90 12.63
N ALA A 2 -27.66 39.64 11.33
CA ALA A 2 -28.04 38.31 10.88
C ALA A 2 -26.84 37.38 11.15
N GLU A 3 -26.95 36.50 12.13
CA GLU A 3 -25.99 35.41 12.31
C GLU A 3 -26.13 34.47 11.13
N THR A 4 -25.35 34.67 10.08
CA THR A 4 -25.24 33.72 8.98
C THR A 4 -24.43 32.53 9.47
N SER A 5 -25.13 31.53 10.01
CA SER A 5 -24.55 30.24 10.39
C SER A 5 -23.94 29.55 9.16
N PHE A 6 -22.83 28.82 9.36
CA PHE A 6 -22.23 27.98 8.32
C PHE A 6 -23.24 27.00 7.71
N GLU A 7 -24.21 26.56 8.51
CA GLU A 7 -25.25 25.65 8.05
C GLU A 7 -26.28 26.29 7.09
N ALA A 8 -26.32 27.62 7.01
CA ALA A 8 -27.18 28.38 6.10
C ALA A 8 -26.59 28.51 4.67
N ILE A 9 -25.32 28.15 4.48
CA ILE A 9 -24.66 28.12 3.18
C ILE A 9 -25.15 26.88 2.39
N PRO A 10 -25.24 26.91 1.05
CA PRO A 10 -25.48 25.73 0.22
C PRO A 10 -24.57 24.52 0.55
N GLN A 11 -25.13 23.30 0.51
CA GLN A 11 -24.43 22.09 0.92
C GLN A 11 -23.16 21.80 0.09
N ASP A 12 -23.18 22.11 -1.21
CA ASP A 12 -22.02 21.93 -2.10
C ASP A 12 -20.83 22.81 -1.66
N LEU A 13 -21.10 24.04 -1.23
CA LEU A 13 -20.09 24.94 -0.67
C LEU A 13 -19.61 24.46 0.70
N GLN A 14 -20.50 23.95 1.55
CA GLN A 14 -20.11 23.32 2.81
C GLN A 14 -19.14 22.16 2.55
N MET A 15 -19.46 21.26 1.63
CA MET A 15 -18.59 20.13 1.26
C MET A 15 -17.23 20.60 0.75
N LYS A 16 -17.19 21.60 -0.13
CA LYS A 16 -15.93 22.18 -0.66
C LYS A 16 -15.07 22.85 0.40
N ILE A 17 -15.67 23.46 1.42
CA ILE A 17 -14.93 24.08 2.52
C ILE A 17 -14.39 23.00 3.47
N LEU A 18 -15.27 22.09 3.90
CA LEU A 18 -14.93 21.00 4.81
C LEU A 18 -13.87 20.06 4.20
N SER A 19 -13.93 19.79 2.89
CA SER A 19 -13.00 18.88 2.22
C SER A 19 -11.54 19.36 2.28
N ARG A 20 -11.30 20.65 2.52
CA ARG A 20 -9.95 21.23 2.66
C ARG A 20 -9.41 21.19 4.09
N MET A 21 -10.25 20.86 5.07
CA MET A 21 -9.88 20.84 6.48
C MET A 21 -9.06 19.59 6.81
N SER A 22 -8.24 19.65 7.87
CA SER A 22 -7.58 18.45 8.39
C SER A 22 -8.56 17.54 9.13
N LEU A 23 -8.25 16.24 9.23
CA LEU A 23 -9.12 15.28 9.94
C LEU A 23 -9.37 15.68 11.40
N LYS A 24 -8.41 16.34 12.06
CA LYS A 24 -8.60 16.88 13.42
C LYS A 24 -9.74 17.88 13.50
N HIS A 25 -9.86 18.77 12.51
CA HIS A 25 -10.95 19.74 12.47
C HIS A 25 -12.26 19.10 12.03
N LEU A 26 -12.23 18.18 11.07
CA LEU A 26 -13.41 17.40 10.70
C LEU A 26 -13.99 16.64 11.88
N GLY A 27 -13.14 16.05 12.73
CA GLY A 27 -13.56 15.38 13.97
C GLY A 27 -14.30 16.32 14.92
N LYS A 28 -13.81 17.57 15.06
CA LYS A 28 -14.53 18.59 15.84
C LYS A 28 -15.88 18.95 15.20
N CYS A 29 -15.95 19.07 13.88
CA CYS A 29 -17.21 19.34 13.16
C CYS A 29 -18.24 18.21 13.37
N ILE A 30 -17.81 16.94 13.32
CA ILE A 30 -18.66 15.77 13.60
C ILE A 30 -19.24 15.86 15.01
N CYS A 31 -18.43 16.23 16.01
CA CYS A 31 -18.89 16.34 17.39
C CYS A 31 -19.80 17.56 17.62
N ALA A 32 -19.62 18.64 16.87
CA ALA A 32 -20.33 19.91 17.07
C ALA A 32 -21.68 19.99 16.35
N SER A 33 -21.88 19.28 15.23
CA SER A 33 -23.12 19.34 14.45
C SER A 33 -23.50 17.99 13.84
N LYS A 34 -24.76 17.57 14.09
CA LYS A 34 -25.35 16.38 13.45
C LYS A 34 -25.42 16.53 11.93
N LYS A 35 -25.72 17.73 11.43
CA LYS A 35 -25.80 18.01 9.99
C LYS A 35 -24.43 17.82 9.33
N LEU A 36 -23.40 18.41 9.92
CA LEU A 36 -22.02 18.26 9.42
C LEU A 36 -21.54 16.81 9.55
N ALA A 37 -21.89 16.12 10.63
CA ALA A 37 -21.58 14.70 10.80
C ALA A 37 -22.20 13.83 9.69
N THR A 38 -23.45 14.10 9.29
CA THR A 38 -24.10 13.42 8.17
C THR A 38 -23.38 13.69 6.86
N ILE A 39 -23.05 14.96 6.57
CA ILE A 39 -22.32 15.35 5.35
C ILE A 39 -20.97 14.63 5.27
N ILE A 40 -20.18 14.69 6.35
CA ILE A 40 -18.82 14.12 6.39
C ILE A 40 -18.82 12.59 6.22
N ARG A 41 -19.90 11.91 6.62
CA ARG A 41 -20.07 10.46 6.47
C ARG A 41 -20.60 10.03 5.09
N THR A 42 -20.92 10.95 4.19
CA THR A 42 -21.34 10.60 2.82
C THR A 42 -20.16 10.16 1.97
N LYS A 43 -20.39 9.25 1.00
CA LYS A 43 -19.39 8.85 0.01
C LYS A 43 -18.91 10.06 -0.80
N GLU A 44 -19.83 10.91 -1.24
CA GLU A 44 -19.52 12.12 -2.01
C GLU A 44 -18.51 13.02 -1.30
N PHE A 45 -18.72 13.29 0.00
CA PHE A 45 -17.76 14.06 0.78
C PHE A 45 -16.41 13.36 0.89
N ARG A 46 -16.38 12.05 1.15
CA ARG A 46 -15.13 11.28 1.25
C ARG A 46 -14.34 11.34 -0.04
N ASP A 47 -15.01 11.15 -1.18
CA ASP A 47 -14.41 11.18 -2.50
C ASP A 47 -13.83 12.56 -2.80
N LEU A 48 -14.60 13.62 -2.50
CA LEU A 48 -14.15 15.01 -2.65
C LEU A 48 -12.95 15.33 -1.75
N HIS A 49 -12.97 14.88 -0.49
CA HIS A 49 -11.87 15.07 0.44
C HIS A 49 -10.60 14.35 -0.04
N LEU A 50 -10.72 13.08 -0.43
CA LEU A 50 -9.60 12.28 -0.94
C LEU A 50 -9.02 12.91 -2.20
N GLN A 51 -9.85 13.34 -3.15
CA GLN A 51 -9.39 14.03 -4.36
C GLN A 51 -8.57 15.28 -4.02
N TYR A 52 -9.05 16.09 -3.07
CA TYR A 52 -8.30 17.25 -2.60
C TYR A 52 -6.96 16.87 -1.95
N GLN A 53 -6.94 15.81 -1.13
CA GLN A 53 -5.69 15.31 -0.52
C GLN A 53 -4.70 14.82 -1.58
N TYR A 54 -5.16 14.06 -2.58
CA TYR A 54 -4.31 13.59 -3.68
C TYR A 54 -3.67 14.73 -4.46
N MET A 55 -4.43 15.79 -4.75
CA MET A 55 -3.95 16.91 -5.57
C MET A 55 -3.10 17.91 -4.78
N ALA A 56 -3.50 18.25 -3.57
CA ALA A 56 -2.91 19.38 -2.83
C ALA A 56 -1.97 18.94 -1.70
N ARG A 57 -2.06 17.69 -1.24
CA ARG A 57 -1.35 17.19 -0.05
C ARG A 57 -0.97 15.70 -0.13
N PRO A 58 -0.37 15.23 -1.23
CA PRO A 58 0.07 13.83 -1.29
C PRO A 58 1.06 13.53 -0.16
N ARG A 59 0.96 12.35 0.46
CA ARG A 59 1.82 11.93 1.57
C ARG A 59 2.53 10.63 1.24
N MET A 60 3.74 10.48 1.75
CA MET A 60 4.36 9.15 1.89
C MET A 60 3.96 8.56 3.23
N LEU A 61 3.71 7.26 3.24
CA LEU A 61 3.53 6.48 4.46
C LEU A 61 4.75 5.58 4.67
N PHE A 62 5.38 5.71 5.83
CA PHE A 62 6.42 4.84 6.31
C PHE A 62 5.83 3.90 7.34
N MET A 63 6.14 2.63 7.16
CA MET A 63 5.93 1.60 8.15
C MET A 63 7.30 1.24 8.72
N VAL A 64 7.44 1.32 10.04
CA VAL A 64 8.66 0.94 10.75
C VAL A 64 8.31 -0.19 11.70
N LEU A 65 9.04 -1.29 11.55
CA LEU A 65 8.94 -2.45 12.42
C LEU A 65 10.15 -2.44 13.35
N ASP A 66 9.89 -2.24 14.64
CA ASP A 66 10.87 -2.46 15.71
C ASP A 66 10.60 -3.82 16.33
N VAL A 67 11.66 -4.58 16.61
CA VAL A 67 11.54 -5.93 17.19
C VAL A 67 12.28 -5.92 18.51
N ASN A 68 11.56 -6.26 19.57
CA ASN A 68 12.15 -6.47 20.86
C ASN A 68 12.53 -7.95 20.99
N PHE A 69 13.81 -8.25 20.75
CA PHE A 69 14.34 -9.62 20.85
C PHE A 69 14.20 -10.23 22.25
N ASN A 70 14.10 -9.41 23.30
CA ASN A 70 13.95 -9.91 24.67
C ASN A 70 12.53 -10.39 24.96
N THR A 71 11.51 -9.70 24.42
CA THR A 71 10.10 -10.06 24.62
C THR A 71 9.52 -10.90 23.47
N ASN A 72 10.28 -11.03 22.36
CA ASN A 72 9.82 -11.63 21.11
C ASN A 72 8.53 -10.96 20.59
N GLU A 73 8.46 -9.64 20.76
CA GLU A 73 7.35 -8.80 20.28
C GLU A 73 7.83 -7.87 19.19
N GLU A 74 6.94 -7.60 18.23
CA GLU A 74 7.13 -6.56 17.22
C GLU A 74 6.27 -5.36 17.55
N VAL A 75 6.87 -4.19 17.45
CA VAL A 75 6.19 -2.90 17.49
C VAL A 75 6.12 -2.35 16.08
N LEU A 76 4.90 -2.17 15.59
CA LEU A 76 4.63 -1.65 14.26
C LEU A 76 4.20 -0.19 14.34
N LEU A 77 4.97 0.68 13.70
CA LEU A 77 4.80 2.14 13.75
C LEU A 77 4.50 2.69 12.36
N PHE A 78 3.49 3.57 12.28
CA PHE A 78 3.15 4.29 11.05
C PHE A 78 3.48 5.78 11.15
N TYR A 79 4.23 6.27 10.17
CA TYR A 79 4.58 7.68 10.01
C TYR A 79 4.15 8.18 8.64
N SER A 80 3.57 9.36 8.56
CA SER A 80 3.28 9.98 7.27
C SER A 80 3.90 11.37 7.16
N VAL A 81 4.41 11.67 5.97
CA VAL A 81 5.12 12.92 5.64
C VAL A 81 4.57 13.47 4.33
N TYR A 82 4.34 14.78 4.22
CA TYR A 82 3.91 15.39 2.95
C TYR A 82 4.99 15.24 1.87
N GLN A 83 4.58 15.17 0.62
CA GLN A 83 5.44 15.19 -0.56
C GLN A 83 5.55 16.63 -1.11
N ASP A 84 6.00 17.60 -0.30
CA ASP A 84 6.16 19.00 -0.75
C ASP A 84 7.59 19.23 -1.29
N GLU A 85 7.68 19.80 -2.51
CA GLU A 85 8.92 20.04 -3.26
C GLU A 85 9.82 21.14 -2.67
N LYS A 86 9.30 22.02 -1.80
CA LYS A 86 9.98 23.31 -1.50
C LYS A 86 10.52 23.47 -0.09
N LYS A 87 10.30 22.53 0.84
CA LYS A 87 10.81 22.64 2.20
C LYS A 87 11.38 21.32 2.71
N PRO A 88 12.51 21.33 3.43
CA PRO A 88 12.93 20.17 4.21
C PRO A 88 11.79 19.88 5.19
N LEU A 89 11.17 18.71 5.07
CA LEU A 89 9.92 18.30 5.73
C LEU A 89 10.07 18.05 7.24
N LEU A 90 10.80 18.92 7.92
CA LEU A 90 11.08 18.89 9.35
C LEU A 90 10.18 19.84 10.15
N SER A 91 9.25 20.54 9.49
CA SER A 91 8.30 21.45 10.17
C SER A 91 6.84 21.29 9.78
N SER A 92 6.50 20.52 8.74
CA SER A 92 5.11 20.37 8.29
C SER A 92 4.58 18.94 8.49
N GLY A 93 3.88 18.73 9.61
CA GLY A 93 2.84 17.70 9.71
C GLY A 93 3.28 16.25 9.83
N GLN A 94 4.46 15.96 10.38
CA GLN A 94 4.79 14.60 10.82
C GLN A 94 3.70 14.11 11.78
N GLN A 95 3.02 13.03 11.41
CA GLN A 95 1.97 12.44 12.24
C GLN A 95 2.36 11.02 12.59
N GLU A 96 2.67 10.81 13.87
CA GLU A 96 2.64 9.47 14.47
C GLU A 96 1.21 9.01 14.57
N SER A 97 0.93 7.89 13.92
CA SER A 97 -0.42 7.62 13.49
C SER A 97 -0.93 6.31 14.11
N LEU A 98 -0.17 5.22 14.12
CA LEU A 98 -0.66 3.97 14.71
C LEU A 98 0.50 3.12 15.26
N ILE A 99 0.27 2.48 16.42
CA ILE A 99 1.20 1.57 17.10
C ILE A 99 0.48 0.24 17.30
N PHE A 100 1.02 -0.84 16.76
CA PHE A 100 0.67 -2.19 17.22
C PHE A 100 1.82 -2.76 18.00
N GLN A 101 1.50 -3.57 19.00
CA GLN A 101 2.45 -4.39 19.71
C GLN A 101 1.88 -5.79 19.78
N GLY A 102 2.65 -6.76 19.32
CA GLY A 102 2.19 -8.14 19.30
C GLY A 102 3.22 -9.11 18.73
N PRO A 103 2.82 -10.36 18.47
CA PRO A 103 3.74 -11.38 18.04
C PRO A 103 4.29 -11.10 16.63
N PRO A 104 5.48 -11.62 16.31
CA PRO A 104 6.14 -11.31 15.06
C PRO A 104 5.40 -11.79 13.82
N GLY A 105 5.59 -11.09 12.70
CA GLY A 105 5.12 -11.49 11.37
C GLY A 105 4.00 -10.62 10.79
N TYR A 106 3.96 -9.33 11.14
CA TYR A 106 3.03 -8.39 10.51
C TYR A 106 3.29 -8.28 9.00
N LYS A 107 2.24 -8.39 8.19
CA LYS A 107 2.26 -8.07 6.75
C LYS A 107 1.26 -6.98 6.44
N ILE A 108 1.64 -6.05 5.57
CA ILE A 108 0.80 -4.88 5.25
C ILE A 108 0.67 -4.72 3.75
N SER A 109 -0.55 -4.37 3.33
CA SER A 109 -0.85 -4.02 1.95
C SER A 109 -0.35 -2.62 1.60
N GLN A 110 -0.38 -2.30 0.30
CA GLN A 110 -0.31 -0.90 -0.11
C GLN A 110 -1.52 -0.12 0.44
N PRO A 111 -1.36 1.17 0.76
CA PRO A 111 -2.47 2.04 1.13
C PRO A 111 -3.48 2.14 0.01
N THR A 112 -4.76 2.01 0.34
CA THR A 112 -5.88 2.21 -0.59
C THR A 112 -6.86 3.17 0.05
N ARG A 113 -7.06 4.34 -0.57
CA ARG A 113 -7.93 5.43 -0.06
C ARG A 113 -7.66 5.81 1.40
N GLY A 114 -6.37 5.86 1.76
CA GLY A 114 -5.90 6.20 3.11
C GLY A 114 -6.00 5.08 4.15
N LEU A 115 -6.48 3.90 3.77
CA LEU A 115 -6.53 2.72 4.64
C LEU A 115 -5.43 1.72 4.27
N VAL A 116 -5.01 0.90 5.24
CA VAL A 116 -4.08 -0.22 5.05
C VAL A 116 -4.70 -1.49 5.62
N CYS A 117 -4.44 -2.63 4.96
CA CYS A 117 -4.74 -3.94 5.53
C CYS A 117 -3.52 -4.44 6.30
N VAL A 118 -3.69 -4.75 7.57
CA VAL A 118 -2.68 -5.32 8.46
C VAL A 118 -3.05 -6.77 8.75
N ARG A 119 -2.14 -7.69 8.43
CA ARG A 119 -2.27 -9.11 8.72
C ARG A 119 -1.30 -9.49 9.83
N GLU A 120 -1.85 -10.00 10.92
CA GLU A 120 -1.13 -10.45 12.11
C GLU A 120 -1.42 -11.94 12.31
N LYS A 121 -0.55 -12.82 11.79
CA LYS A 121 -0.72 -14.29 11.81
C LYS A 121 -2.12 -14.79 11.42
N THR A 122 -3.06 -14.83 12.37
CA THR A 122 -4.45 -15.28 12.25
C THR A 122 -5.49 -14.15 12.15
N LYS A 123 -5.07 -12.88 12.29
CA LYS A 123 -5.96 -11.72 12.23
C LYS A 123 -5.75 -10.91 10.96
N ILE A 124 -6.86 -10.41 10.42
CA ILE A 124 -6.87 -9.42 9.33
C ILE A 124 -7.62 -8.20 9.82
N MET A 125 -6.94 -7.06 9.78
CA MET A 125 -7.48 -5.77 10.19
C MET A 125 -7.38 -4.78 9.05
N ILE A 126 -8.40 -3.95 8.89
CA ILE A 126 -8.31 -2.72 8.09
C ILE A 126 -8.09 -1.58 9.04
N CYS A 127 -7.05 -0.80 8.79
CA CYS A 127 -6.65 0.30 9.66
C CYS A 127 -6.55 1.60 8.91
N ASN A 128 -6.96 2.67 9.57
CA ASN A 128 -6.69 4.02 9.17
C ASN A 128 -5.52 4.53 10.00
N PRO A 129 -4.30 4.63 9.42
CA PRO A 129 -3.15 5.14 10.14
C PRO A 129 -3.46 6.54 10.72
N THR A 130 -4.04 7.44 9.93
CA THR A 130 -4.27 8.84 10.33
C THR A 130 -5.24 8.98 11.51
N THR A 131 -6.35 8.24 11.53
CA THR A 131 -7.34 8.31 12.63
C THR A 131 -7.02 7.39 13.80
N LYS A 132 -5.97 6.56 13.67
CA LYS A 132 -5.55 5.57 14.65
C LYS A 132 -6.59 4.47 14.94
N LYS A 133 -7.57 4.29 14.04
CA LYS A 133 -8.63 3.29 14.22
C LYS A 133 -8.37 2.07 13.36
N CYS A 134 -8.67 0.91 13.92
CA CYS A 134 -8.61 -0.37 13.25
C CYS A 134 -9.93 -1.12 13.38
N TRP A 135 -10.25 -1.87 12.34
CA TRP A 135 -11.41 -2.75 12.28
C TRP A 135 -10.92 -4.16 11.97
N THR A 136 -11.22 -5.10 12.87
CA THR A 136 -10.85 -6.51 12.69
C THR A 136 -11.88 -7.20 11.81
N LEU A 137 -11.51 -7.56 10.58
CA LEU A 137 -12.40 -8.27 9.65
C LEU A 137 -12.42 -9.77 9.86
N LEU A 138 -11.32 -10.34 10.35
CA LEU A 138 -11.19 -11.77 10.58
C LEU A 138 -10.23 -12.01 11.74
N GLU A 139 -10.59 -12.95 12.61
CA GLU A 139 -9.74 -13.49 13.65
C GLU A 139 -9.95 -15.01 13.67
N LEU A 140 -8.95 -15.75 13.19
CA LEU A 140 -8.98 -17.20 13.17
C LEU A 140 -8.54 -17.75 14.53
N LYS A 141 -9.25 -18.77 15.02
CA LYS A 141 -9.01 -19.36 16.35
C LYS A 141 -7.73 -20.20 16.43
N THR A 142 -7.21 -20.68 15.29
CA THR A 142 -6.02 -21.54 15.26
C THR A 142 -5.08 -21.18 14.12
N CYS A 143 -3.77 -21.32 14.35
CA CYS A 143 -2.74 -21.12 13.32
C CYS A 143 -2.74 -22.20 12.23
N LYS A 144 -3.54 -23.29 12.36
CA LYS A 144 -3.58 -24.36 11.36
C LYS A 144 -4.35 -23.97 10.08
N GLU A 145 -5.12 -22.88 10.15
CA GLU A 145 -5.83 -22.27 9.02
C GLU A 145 -4.97 -21.16 8.39
N GLU A 146 -3.72 -21.49 8.03
CA GLU A 146 -2.76 -20.47 7.57
C GLU A 146 -3.26 -19.78 6.31
N LEU A 147 -3.49 -18.47 6.35
CA LEU A 147 -3.65 -17.70 5.11
C LEU A 147 -2.26 -17.50 4.50
N THR A 148 -2.04 -17.97 3.27
CA THR A 148 -0.75 -17.84 2.58
C THR A 148 -0.49 -16.38 2.20
N SER A 149 -1.51 -15.70 1.70
CA SER A 149 -1.41 -14.30 1.24
C SER A 149 -2.75 -13.59 1.42
N ALA A 150 -2.68 -12.30 1.68
CA ALA A 150 -3.85 -11.42 1.80
C ALA A 150 -3.57 -10.15 0.99
N TYR A 151 -4.52 -9.78 0.14
CA TYR A 151 -4.39 -8.68 -0.78
C TYR A 151 -5.58 -7.74 -0.62
N PHE A 152 -5.30 -6.44 -0.53
CA PHE A 152 -6.28 -5.42 -0.19
C PHE A 152 -6.57 -4.52 -1.38
N GLY A 153 -7.80 -4.07 -1.49
CA GLY A 153 -8.18 -3.02 -2.42
C GLY A 153 -9.60 -2.53 -2.19
N TYR A 154 -10.08 -1.75 -3.14
CA TYR A 154 -11.36 -1.05 -3.02
C TYR A 154 -12.07 -1.00 -4.38
N ASP A 155 -13.38 -1.23 -4.37
CA ASP A 155 -14.25 -1.02 -5.53
C ASP A 155 -15.00 0.31 -5.40
N GLU A 156 -14.72 1.24 -6.31
CA GLU A 156 -15.34 2.58 -6.29
C GLU A 156 -16.82 2.56 -6.65
N ALA A 157 -17.25 1.55 -7.41
CA ALA A 157 -18.63 1.43 -7.87
C ALA A 157 -19.57 0.98 -6.75
N THR A 158 -19.13 0.06 -5.88
CA THR A 158 -19.92 -0.44 -4.75
C THR A 158 -19.58 0.22 -3.41
N ASP A 159 -18.54 1.05 -3.35
CA ASP A 159 -18.01 1.65 -2.11
C ASP A 159 -17.58 0.60 -1.08
N GLU A 160 -16.94 -0.46 -1.57
CA GLU A 160 -16.55 -1.62 -0.77
C GLU A 160 -15.04 -1.78 -0.72
N PHE A 161 -14.52 -1.93 0.50
CA PHE A 161 -13.16 -2.42 0.71
C PHE A 161 -13.19 -3.94 0.73
N LYS A 162 -12.26 -4.58 0.02
CA LYS A 162 -12.17 -6.04 -0.03
C LYS A 162 -10.76 -6.52 0.29
N VAL A 163 -10.68 -7.63 1.00
CA VAL A 163 -9.45 -8.38 1.24
C VAL A 163 -9.61 -9.77 0.64
N LEU A 164 -8.84 -10.04 -0.41
CA LEU A 164 -8.71 -11.38 -0.99
C LEU A 164 -7.68 -12.17 -0.20
N CYS A 165 -8.11 -13.26 0.41
CA CYS A 165 -7.28 -14.15 1.21
C CYS A 165 -7.12 -15.50 0.50
N LEU A 166 -5.88 -15.90 0.25
CA LEU A 166 -5.53 -17.16 -0.38
C LEU A 166 -5.16 -18.20 0.70
N THR A 167 -5.77 -19.37 0.64
CA THR A 167 -5.46 -20.52 1.52
C THR A 167 -4.30 -21.35 0.97
N PRO A 168 -3.58 -22.12 1.81
CA PRO A 168 -2.43 -22.91 1.38
C PRO A 168 -2.89 -24.06 0.50
N MET A 169 -1.97 -24.54 -0.35
CA MET A 169 -2.10 -25.88 -0.89
C MET A 169 -1.95 -26.88 0.27
N LYS A 170 -2.96 -27.71 0.51
CA LYS A 170 -2.71 -28.97 1.23
C LYS A 170 -1.91 -29.85 0.28
N SER A 171 -0.80 -30.39 0.77
CA SER A 171 0.16 -31.21 0.01
C SER A 171 -0.37 -32.59 -0.41
N ASP A 172 -1.65 -32.87 -0.21
CA ASP A 172 -2.23 -34.19 -0.47
C ASP A 172 -2.66 -34.32 -1.94
N GLY A 173 -1.68 -34.62 -2.79
CA GLY A 173 -1.85 -35.15 -4.14
C GLY A 173 -2.29 -34.14 -5.22
N PRO A 174 -2.32 -34.57 -6.49
CA PRO A 174 -2.79 -33.76 -7.60
C PRO A 174 -4.32 -33.71 -7.60
N SER A 175 -4.92 -33.10 -6.56
CA SER A 175 -6.35 -32.81 -6.60
C SER A 175 -6.58 -31.66 -7.58
N LYS A 176 -7.35 -31.94 -8.63
CA LYS A 176 -7.89 -30.96 -9.60
C LYS A 176 -8.98 -30.07 -8.97
N GLU A 177 -9.08 -30.02 -7.64
CA GLU A 177 -10.13 -29.27 -6.96
C GLU A 177 -9.86 -27.78 -7.08
N ALA A 178 -10.87 -27.06 -7.57
CA ALA A 178 -10.79 -25.63 -7.74
C ALA A 178 -10.53 -24.95 -6.38
N LYS A 179 -9.55 -24.04 -6.36
CA LYS A 179 -9.06 -23.47 -5.11
C LYS A 179 -10.11 -22.55 -4.52
N LYS A 180 -10.45 -22.77 -3.24
CA LYS A 180 -11.31 -21.87 -2.49
C LYS A 180 -10.49 -20.71 -1.94
N HIS A 181 -10.97 -19.50 -2.14
CA HIS A 181 -10.38 -18.27 -1.63
C HIS A 181 -11.43 -17.54 -0.80
N LEU A 182 -10.99 -16.82 0.22
CA LEU A 182 -11.87 -16.07 1.10
C LEU A 182 -11.82 -14.60 0.73
N VAL A 183 -12.97 -14.02 0.41
CA VAL A 183 -13.13 -12.58 0.24
C VAL A 183 -13.79 -12.03 1.49
N LEU A 184 -13.10 -11.09 2.13
CA LEU A 184 -13.63 -10.30 3.23
C LEU A 184 -14.04 -8.96 2.65
N THR A 185 -15.29 -8.56 2.83
CA THR A 185 -15.83 -7.30 2.34
C THR A 185 -16.21 -6.42 3.52
N MET A 186 -15.80 -5.16 3.49
CA MET A 186 -16.12 -4.14 4.47
C MET A 186 -16.80 -2.97 3.77
N ARG A 187 -18.01 -2.65 4.21
CA ARG A 187 -18.73 -1.41 3.88
C ARG A 187 -19.11 -0.67 5.17
N PRO A 188 -19.36 0.65 5.13
CA PRO A 188 -19.83 1.36 6.30
C PRO A 188 -21.09 0.69 6.89
N GLY A 189 -20.97 0.15 8.10
CA GLY A 189 -22.08 -0.50 8.82
C GLY A 189 -22.35 -1.96 8.48
N GLU A 190 -21.59 -2.59 7.58
CA GLU A 190 -21.76 -4.01 7.27
C GLU A 190 -20.45 -4.68 6.84
N GLU A 191 -20.32 -5.94 7.23
CA GLU A 191 -19.22 -6.81 6.88
C GLU A 191 -19.77 -8.14 6.37
N SER A 192 -19.10 -8.69 5.35
CA SER A 192 -19.45 -10.00 4.83
C SER A 192 -18.19 -10.81 4.52
N ARG A 193 -18.35 -12.14 4.59
CA ARG A 193 -17.28 -13.10 4.33
C ARG A 193 -17.81 -14.11 3.34
N ARG A 194 -17.14 -14.24 2.20
CA ARG A 194 -17.58 -15.11 1.11
C ARG A 194 -16.45 -16.00 0.62
N TRP A 195 -16.71 -17.30 0.57
CA TRP A 195 -15.81 -18.23 -0.11
C TRP A 195 -16.12 -18.21 -1.59
N ILE A 196 -15.10 -17.98 -2.40
CA ILE A 196 -15.17 -18.01 -3.86
C ILE A 196 -14.24 -19.08 -4.40
N THR A 197 -14.54 -19.55 -5.60
CA THR A 197 -13.74 -20.56 -6.28
C THR A 197 -12.93 -19.89 -7.37
N CYS A 198 -11.63 -20.17 -7.44
CA CYS A 198 -10.77 -19.75 -8.53
C CYS A 198 -10.49 -20.92 -9.46
N GLU A 199 -10.83 -20.74 -10.73
CA GLU A 199 -10.61 -21.72 -11.80
C GLU A 199 -9.15 -21.72 -12.27
N HIS A 200 -8.41 -20.64 -12.00
CA HIS A 200 -7.01 -20.50 -12.37
C HIS A 200 -6.11 -20.98 -11.24
N HIS A 201 -5.65 -22.22 -11.32
CA HIS A 201 -4.72 -22.74 -10.32
C HIS A 201 -3.37 -22.03 -10.36
N HIS A 202 -3.04 -21.34 -9.28
CA HIS A 202 -1.79 -20.60 -9.12
C HIS A 202 -1.33 -20.59 -7.66
N THR A 203 -0.04 -20.35 -7.44
CA THR A 203 0.55 -20.14 -6.11
C THR A 203 1.07 -18.71 -6.03
N PRO A 204 0.59 -17.88 -5.09
CA PRO A 204 1.06 -16.50 -4.95
C PRO A 204 2.56 -16.48 -4.63
N VAL A 205 3.28 -15.57 -5.27
CA VAL A 205 4.72 -15.37 -5.06
C VAL A 205 5.01 -13.97 -4.55
N SER A 206 4.32 -12.96 -5.06
CA SER A 206 4.50 -11.58 -4.60
C SER A 206 3.91 -11.39 -3.20
N VAL A 207 4.71 -10.82 -2.30
CA VAL A 207 4.28 -10.51 -0.93
C VAL A 207 3.19 -9.44 -0.89
N GLN A 208 3.22 -8.50 -1.83
CA GLN A 208 2.28 -7.38 -1.93
C GLN A 208 1.57 -7.40 -3.28
N GLY A 209 0.29 -7.03 -3.27
CA GLY A 209 -0.48 -6.74 -4.46
C GLY A 209 -0.59 -5.23 -4.69
N LEU A 210 -1.00 -4.85 -5.89
CA LEU A 210 -1.32 -3.50 -6.30
C LEU A 210 -2.80 -3.43 -6.66
N CYS A 211 -3.58 -2.57 -5.99
CA CYS A 211 -4.95 -2.31 -6.39
C CYS A 211 -5.01 -1.01 -7.19
N LYS A 212 -5.51 -1.10 -8.42
CA LYS A 212 -5.70 0.04 -9.32
C LYS A 212 -7.09 -0.07 -9.95
N GLU A 213 -7.89 1.00 -9.84
CA GLU A 213 -9.20 1.11 -10.51
C GLU A 213 -10.15 -0.08 -10.26
N GLY A 214 -10.23 -0.55 -9.01
CA GLY A 214 -11.11 -1.67 -8.64
C GLY A 214 -10.61 -3.04 -9.09
N VAL A 215 -9.39 -3.13 -9.64
CA VAL A 215 -8.74 -4.39 -9.98
C VAL A 215 -7.50 -4.57 -9.12
N LEU A 216 -7.38 -5.73 -8.51
CA LEU A 216 -6.25 -6.13 -7.69
C LEU A 216 -5.30 -7.00 -8.53
N TYR A 217 -4.01 -6.66 -8.52
CA TYR A 217 -2.96 -7.35 -9.25
C TYR A 217 -1.93 -7.94 -8.29
N TYR A 218 -1.51 -9.19 -8.52
CA TYR A 218 -0.44 -9.83 -7.75
C TYR A 218 0.30 -10.88 -8.60
N GLY A 219 1.58 -11.08 -8.31
CA GLY A 219 2.43 -12.07 -8.98
C GLY A 219 2.20 -13.48 -8.43
N ALA A 220 2.07 -14.45 -9.34
CA ALA A 220 1.90 -15.86 -9.00
C ALA A 220 2.61 -16.80 -9.97
N LYS A 221 2.82 -18.03 -9.53
CA LYS A 221 3.26 -19.15 -10.37
C LYS A 221 2.05 -19.98 -10.76
N SER A 222 1.83 -20.16 -12.06
CA SER A 222 0.82 -21.10 -12.57
C SER A 222 1.20 -22.55 -12.24
N ASN A 223 0.28 -23.50 -12.44
CA ASN A 223 0.58 -24.94 -12.32
C ASN A 223 1.74 -25.40 -13.21
N SER A 224 1.93 -24.76 -14.37
CA SER A 224 3.05 -25.03 -15.28
C SER A 224 4.38 -24.41 -14.81
N LYS A 225 4.41 -23.84 -13.60
CA LYS A 225 5.53 -23.06 -13.02
C LYS A 225 5.91 -21.80 -13.81
N LYS A 226 5.15 -21.43 -14.84
CA LYS A 226 5.27 -20.13 -15.53
C LYS A 226 4.83 -18.99 -14.61
N SER A 227 5.62 -17.90 -14.63
CA SER A 227 5.30 -16.64 -13.96
C SER A 227 4.11 -15.97 -14.63
N VAL A 228 3.16 -15.52 -13.84
CA VAL A 228 1.98 -14.78 -14.32
C VAL A 228 1.64 -13.67 -13.34
N ILE A 229 0.91 -12.66 -13.82
CA ILE A 229 0.20 -11.74 -12.95
C ILE A 229 -1.25 -12.20 -12.89
N MET A 230 -1.76 -12.40 -11.69
CA MET A 230 -3.18 -12.59 -11.46
C MET A 230 -3.82 -11.21 -11.35
N SER A 231 -4.93 -11.01 -12.05
CA SER A 231 -5.83 -9.89 -11.80
C SER A 231 -7.12 -10.41 -11.16
N PHE A 232 -7.64 -9.66 -10.20
CA PHE A 232 -8.87 -9.96 -9.51
C PHE A 232 -9.76 -8.72 -9.53
N ASN A 233 -10.86 -8.80 -10.26
CA ASN A 233 -11.84 -7.71 -10.31
C ASN A 233 -12.61 -7.70 -8.98
N MET A 234 -12.49 -6.61 -8.21
CA MET A 234 -13.07 -6.52 -6.87
C MET A 234 -14.60 -6.50 -6.90
N ARG A 235 -15.20 -5.95 -7.96
CA ARG A 235 -16.66 -5.86 -8.10
C ARG A 235 -17.29 -7.22 -8.38
N PHE A 236 -16.81 -7.88 -9.43
CA PHE A 236 -17.37 -9.14 -9.92
C PHE A 236 -16.77 -10.36 -9.23
N GLU A 237 -15.69 -10.17 -8.47
CA GLU A 237 -14.92 -11.21 -7.79
C GLU A 237 -14.46 -12.31 -8.77
N LYS A 238 -13.99 -11.86 -9.94
CA LYS A 238 -13.49 -12.72 -11.03
C LYS A 238 -11.99 -12.60 -11.17
N PHE A 239 -11.35 -13.75 -11.36
CA PHE A 239 -9.93 -13.83 -11.64
C PHE A 239 -9.69 -13.81 -13.15
N ASN A 240 -8.62 -13.17 -13.58
CA ASN A 240 -8.02 -13.40 -14.89
C ASN A 240 -6.51 -13.61 -14.74
N VAL A 241 -5.92 -14.22 -15.76
CA VAL A 241 -4.48 -14.47 -15.84
C VAL A 241 -3.88 -13.55 -16.89
N ILE A 242 -2.86 -12.79 -16.49
CA ILE A 242 -2.07 -11.94 -17.37
C ILE A 242 -0.73 -12.64 -17.59
N ALA A 243 -0.46 -13.00 -18.84
CA ALA A 243 0.80 -13.59 -19.23
C ALA A 243 1.94 -12.57 -19.09
N LEU A 244 3.08 -13.06 -18.62
CA LEU A 244 4.34 -12.31 -18.61
C LEU A 244 5.24 -12.80 -19.76
N PRO A 245 6.18 -11.97 -20.24
CA PRO A 245 7.22 -12.42 -21.17
C PRO A 245 8.00 -13.62 -20.63
N GLU A 246 8.45 -14.51 -21.50
CA GLU A 246 9.09 -15.78 -21.10
C GLU A 246 10.37 -15.58 -20.28
N GLU A 247 11.09 -14.47 -20.49
CA GLU A 247 12.29 -14.11 -19.74
C GLU A 247 12.01 -13.63 -18.30
N VAL A 248 10.74 -13.39 -17.93
CA VAL A 248 10.37 -12.91 -16.60
C VAL A 248 10.10 -14.07 -15.65
N ASP A 249 11.06 -14.32 -14.76
CA ASP A 249 10.93 -15.28 -13.68
C ASP A 249 10.66 -14.58 -12.33
N ILE A 250 9.39 -14.50 -11.92
CA ILE A 250 9.01 -13.82 -10.67
C ILE A 250 9.37 -14.66 -9.44
N SER A 251 9.90 -13.96 -8.45
CA SER A 251 10.24 -14.45 -7.11
C SER A 251 9.68 -13.47 -6.05
N SER A 252 9.90 -13.75 -4.78
CA SER A 252 9.41 -12.87 -3.69
C SER A 252 9.99 -11.45 -3.75
N ARG A 253 11.11 -11.27 -4.48
CA ARG A 253 11.79 -9.99 -4.71
C ARG A 253 11.10 -9.12 -5.77
N TRP A 254 10.16 -9.66 -6.53
CA TRP A 254 9.43 -8.88 -7.52
C TRP A 254 8.25 -8.14 -6.91
N LYS A 255 8.04 -6.91 -7.36
CA LYS A 255 6.98 -6.02 -6.87
C LYS A 255 6.22 -5.38 -8.02
N LEU A 256 4.94 -5.15 -7.78
CA LEU A 256 4.08 -4.35 -8.64
C LEU A 256 4.02 -2.93 -8.08
N VAL A 257 4.31 -1.95 -8.94
CA VAL A 257 4.33 -0.53 -8.61
C VAL A 257 3.58 0.27 -9.68
N SER A 258 3.09 1.45 -9.31
CA SER A 258 2.58 2.42 -10.27
C SER A 258 3.75 3.14 -10.94
N TYR A 259 3.80 3.12 -12.27
CA TYR A 259 4.79 3.83 -13.07
C TYR A 259 4.10 4.64 -14.17
N LYS A 260 4.12 5.97 -14.03
CA LYS A 260 3.46 6.93 -14.94
C LYS A 260 1.99 6.58 -15.20
N GLY A 261 1.30 6.12 -14.17
CA GLY A 261 -0.08 5.67 -14.25
C GLY A 261 -0.26 4.22 -14.70
N GLU A 262 0.76 3.56 -15.25
CA GLU A 262 0.70 2.15 -15.66
C GLU A 262 1.17 1.19 -14.56
N ILE A 263 0.88 -0.10 -14.74
CA ILE A 263 1.38 -1.16 -13.86
C ILE A 263 2.78 -1.54 -14.32
N ALA A 264 3.75 -1.41 -13.43
CA ALA A 264 5.10 -1.87 -13.66
C ALA A 264 5.50 -2.99 -12.70
N LEU A 265 6.24 -3.94 -13.23
CA LEU A 265 6.85 -5.03 -12.49
C LEU A 265 8.35 -4.74 -12.35
N VAL A 266 8.81 -4.64 -11.10
CA VAL A 266 10.21 -4.32 -10.75
C VAL A 266 10.81 -5.45 -9.93
N ASN A 267 12.06 -5.79 -10.21
CA ASN A 267 12.84 -6.72 -9.40
C ASN A 267 13.64 -5.92 -8.36
N ASP A 268 13.42 -6.21 -7.07
CA ASP A 268 14.15 -5.60 -5.95
C ASP A 268 15.58 -6.13 -5.78
N ASP A 269 16.13 -6.89 -6.74
CA ASP A 269 17.51 -7.38 -6.66
C ASP A 269 18.52 -6.23 -6.65
N ASP A 270 19.37 -6.19 -5.62
CA ASP A 270 20.24 -5.06 -5.29
C ASP A 270 21.27 -4.77 -6.40
N ASP A 271 21.64 -5.77 -7.19
CA ASP A 271 22.74 -5.66 -8.17
C ASP A 271 22.44 -4.73 -9.35
N LEU A 272 21.17 -4.59 -9.75
CA LEU A 272 20.80 -3.73 -10.88
C LEU A 272 20.87 -2.25 -10.50
N LEU A 273 20.28 -1.89 -9.35
CA LEU A 273 20.29 -0.52 -8.87
C LEU A 273 21.66 -0.07 -8.37
N ARG A 274 22.57 -0.96 -7.94
CA ARG A 274 23.95 -0.58 -7.56
C ARG A 274 24.69 0.22 -8.64
N ASN A 275 24.38 -0.05 -9.90
CA ASN A 275 24.98 0.63 -11.05
C ASN A 275 24.21 1.90 -11.47
N GLY A 276 23.15 2.27 -10.74
CA GLY A 276 22.28 3.39 -11.10
C GLY A 276 21.39 3.09 -12.31
N VAL A 277 21.14 1.81 -12.61
CA VAL A 277 20.28 1.42 -13.74
C VAL A 277 19.04 0.74 -13.18
N LEU A 278 17.89 1.37 -13.38
CA LEU A 278 16.60 0.80 -13.07
C LEU A 278 16.08 0.05 -14.30
N GLN A 279 15.75 -1.24 -14.15
CA GLN A 279 15.07 -2.02 -15.17
C GLN A 279 13.68 -2.40 -14.66
N ILE A 280 12.66 -2.07 -15.43
CA ILE A 280 11.25 -2.36 -15.12
C ILE A 280 10.55 -2.92 -16.35
N TRP A 281 9.52 -3.72 -16.10
CA TRP A 281 8.59 -4.17 -17.13
C TRP A 281 7.30 -3.39 -16.98
N VAL A 282 6.94 -2.60 -17.99
CA VAL A 282 5.72 -1.79 -17.98
C VAL A 282 4.65 -2.54 -18.76
N GLY A 283 3.55 -2.86 -18.10
CA GLY A 283 2.39 -3.51 -18.71
C GLY A 283 1.39 -2.46 -19.19
N LYS A 284 1.01 -2.53 -20.46
CA LYS A 284 -0.05 -1.71 -21.06
C LYS A 284 -1.20 -2.61 -21.45
N GLU A 285 -2.40 -2.27 -21.00
CA GLU A 285 -3.62 -2.97 -21.40
C GLU A 285 -4.27 -2.27 -22.59
N THR A 286 -4.38 -2.97 -23.72
CA THR A 286 -5.08 -2.48 -24.92
C THR A 286 -6.15 -3.48 -25.32
N LYS A 287 -7.43 -3.07 -25.24
CA LYS A 287 -8.60 -3.90 -25.62
C LYS A 287 -8.62 -5.29 -24.92
N GLY A 288 -8.20 -5.36 -23.66
CA GLY A 288 -8.15 -6.60 -22.87
C GLY A 288 -6.94 -7.49 -23.15
N MET A 289 -5.99 -7.04 -23.98
CA MET A 289 -4.70 -7.69 -24.17
C MET A 289 -3.59 -6.91 -23.46
N TRP A 290 -2.66 -7.65 -22.86
CA TRP A 290 -1.54 -7.08 -22.12
C TRP A 290 -0.26 -7.19 -22.93
N GLU A 291 0.40 -6.06 -23.13
CA GLU A 291 1.72 -5.97 -23.73
C GLU A 291 2.71 -5.48 -22.68
N TRP A 292 3.87 -6.13 -22.62
CA TRP A 292 4.92 -5.83 -21.65
C TRP A 292 6.15 -5.28 -22.36
N GLU A 293 6.54 -4.08 -21.96
CA GLU A 293 7.71 -3.38 -22.49
C GLU A 293 8.81 -3.33 -21.43
N LYS A 294 10.02 -3.75 -21.81
CA LYS A 294 11.19 -3.67 -20.93
C LYS A 294 11.80 -2.28 -21.02
N THR A 295 11.70 -1.51 -19.95
CA THR A 295 12.23 -0.16 -19.87
C THR A 295 13.49 -0.12 -19.02
N ARG A 296 14.54 0.52 -19.55
CA ARG A 296 15.81 0.76 -18.87
C ARG A 296 15.97 2.26 -18.63
N ILE A 297 16.17 2.64 -17.37
CA ILE A 297 16.27 4.04 -16.93
C ILE A 297 17.61 4.21 -16.21
N GLU A 298 18.44 5.11 -16.71
CA GLU A 298 19.73 5.45 -16.10
C GLU A 298 19.56 6.63 -15.15
N ILE A 299 19.91 6.41 -13.89
CA ILE A 299 19.82 7.37 -12.80
C ILE A 299 21.19 8.02 -12.62
N LEU A 300 21.36 9.20 -13.20
CA LEU A 300 22.61 9.95 -13.09
C LEU A 300 22.94 10.24 -11.63
N ARG A 301 24.24 10.20 -11.30
CA ARG A 301 24.78 10.49 -9.96
C ARG A 301 24.29 9.54 -8.85
N TRP A 302 23.68 8.40 -9.19
CA TRP A 302 23.17 7.44 -8.20
C TRP A 302 24.17 7.09 -7.08
N LYS A 303 25.43 6.80 -7.44
CA LYS A 303 26.48 6.41 -6.49
C LYS A 303 26.79 7.51 -5.47
N GLU A 304 26.66 8.78 -5.83
CA GLU A 304 26.89 9.92 -4.95
C GLU A 304 25.80 10.01 -3.87
N PHE A 305 24.56 9.64 -4.21
CA PHE A 305 23.40 9.84 -3.33
C PHE A 305 22.99 8.59 -2.55
N ALA A 306 23.19 7.39 -3.08
CA ALA A 306 22.71 6.15 -2.46
C ALA A 306 23.57 5.66 -1.29
N GLU A 307 24.81 6.14 -1.13
CA GLU A 307 25.66 5.96 0.07
C GLU A 307 25.71 4.51 0.64
N ARG A 308 25.92 3.49 -0.20
CA ARG A 308 25.93 2.06 0.16
C ARG A 308 24.65 1.53 0.84
N LYS A 309 23.57 2.32 0.89
CA LYS A 309 22.30 1.91 1.47
C LYS A 309 21.49 1.06 0.48
N THR A 310 20.70 0.13 1.02
CA THR A 310 19.69 -0.61 0.24
C THR A 310 18.51 0.30 -0.05
N ILE A 311 18.50 0.91 -1.22
CA ILE A 311 17.42 1.80 -1.70
C ILE A 311 16.71 1.10 -2.84
N ARG A 312 15.38 1.06 -2.79
CA ARG A 312 14.56 0.37 -3.79
C ARG A 312 13.55 1.31 -4.43
N PHE A 313 13.25 1.04 -5.70
CA PHE A 313 12.25 1.78 -6.45
C PHE A 313 10.85 1.55 -5.87
N LYS A 314 10.06 2.62 -5.74
CA LYS A 314 8.71 2.58 -5.16
C LYS A 314 7.59 2.91 -6.15
N GLY A 315 7.94 3.44 -7.32
CA GLY A 315 6.99 3.92 -8.32
C GLY A 315 7.21 5.39 -8.65
N THR A 316 6.23 5.98 -9.30
CA THR A 316 6.21 7.41 -9.66
C THR A 316 5.11 8.14 -8.93
N ILE A 317 5.35 9.41 -8.61
CA ILE A 317 4.36 10.32 -8.03
C ILE A 317 3.66 11.14 -9.12
N GLY A 318 2.67 11.95 -8.74
CA GLY A 318 1.87 12.77 -9.68
C GLY A 318 2.67 13.74 -10.57
N THR A 319 3.88 14.13 -10.17
CA THR A 319 4.81 14.94 -10.98
C THR A 319 5.52 14.15 -12.08
N GLY A 320 5.39 12.82 -12.07
CA GLY A 320 6.11 11.89 -12.96
C GLY A 320 7.52 11.55 -12.50
N GLU A 321 7.99 12.10 -11.37
CA GLU A 321 9.29 11.76 -10.80
C GLU A 321 9.33 10.33 -10.26
N LEU A 322 10.48 9.67 -10.41
CA LEU A 322 10.74 8.36 -9.83
C LEU A 322 11.09 8.51 -8.35
N VAL A 323 10.47 7.70 -7.52
CA VAL A 323 10.75 7.68 -6.09
C VAL A 323 11.47 6.41 -5.72
N PHE A 324 12.60 6.58 -5.02
CA PHE A 324 13.37 5.50 -4.43
C PHE A 324 13.40 5.72 -2.93
N ALA A 325 13.21 4.65 -2.15
CA ALA A 325 13.23 4.75 -0.70
C ALA A 325 14.01 3.60 -0.09
N GLN A 326 14.64 3.90 1.03
CA GLN A 326 15.37 2.91 1.81
C GLN A 326 14.42 1.77 2.22
N ASN A 327 14.86 0.53 2.02
CA ASN A 327 14.10 -0.66 2.37
C ASN A 327 15.02 -1.64 3.08
N TYR A 328 14.65 -1.99 4.31
CA TYR A 328 15.43 -2.92 5.14
C TYR A 328 14.86 -4.33 5.16
N LEU A 329 13.72 -4.57 4.50
CA LEU A 329 13.13 -5.90 4.40
C LEU A 329 13.73 -6.68 3.23
N ASP A 330 14.53 -7.68 3.58
CA ASP A 330 14.74 -8.87 2.76
C ASP A 330 13.76 -9.94 3.26
N THR A 331 12.65 -10.14 2.54
CA THR A 331 11.54 -11.00 2.97
C THR A 331 11.87 -12.50 2.97
N GLU A 332 13.09 -12.88 2.61
CA GLU A 332 13.51 -14.28 2.51
C GLU A 332 14.38 -14.76 3.69
N ARG A 333 14.93 -13.86 4.52
CA ARG A 333 15.76 -14.28 5.63
C ARG A 333 14.94 -14.38 6.92
N PRO A 334 14.84 -15.56 7.55
CA PRO A 334 14.42 -15.61 8.94
C PRO A 334 15.40 -14.74 9.75
N LEU A 335 14.89 -14.05 10.77
CA LEU A 335 15.62 -13.17 11.70
C LEU A 335 16.63 -13.97 12.56
N VAL A 336 17.56 -14.69 11.92
CA VAL A 336 18.52 -15.62 12.55
C VAL A 336 19.90 -14.96 12.72
N PHE A 337 20.11 -13.80 12.10
CA PHE A 337 21.25 -12.95 12.43
C PHE A 337 20.75 -11.81 13.31
N PRO A 338 21.51 -11.38 14.33
CA PRO A 338 21.24 -10.11 14.98
C PRO A 338 21.41 -9.03 13.90
N LEU A 339 20.29 -8.64 13.27
CA LEU A 339 20.25 -7.38 12.55
C LEU A 339 20.46 -6.32 13.64
N GLU A 340 21.65 -5.75 13.68
CA GLU A 340 21.91 -4.57 14.49
C GLU A 340 20.81 -3.56 14.19
N LYS A 341 20.14 -3.05 15.23
CA LYS A 341 19.17 -1.97 15.07
C LYS A 341 19.85 -0.86 14.29
N GLN A 342 19.36 -0.57 13.09
CA GLN A 342 19.96 0.48 12.29
C GLN A 342 19.49 1.81 12.84
N LYS A 343 20.37 2.44 13.62
CA LYS A 343 20.17 3.81 14.07
C LYS A 343 20.47 4.74 12.92
N GLY A 344 19.45 5.38 12.38
CA GLY A 344 19.64 6.30 11.28
C GLY A 344 18.37 6.98 10.81
N SER A 345 18.59 8.04 10.06
CA SER A 345 17.56 8.76 9.33
C SER A 345 17.17 8.01 8.06
N LEU A 346 15.87 7.90 7.78
CA LEU A 346 15.38 7.35 6.52
C LEU A 346 15.71 8.27 5.35
N MET A 347 16.08 7.65 4.23
CA MET A 347 16.39 8.35 2.99
C MET A 347 15.35 8.04 1.91
N VAL A 348 14.90 9.11 1.24
CA VAL A 348 14.08 9.05 0.03
C VAL A 348 14.78 9.87 -1.06
N LEU A 349 14.85 9.31 -2.27
CA LEU A 349 15.41 9.96 -3.44
C LEU A 349 14.30 10.18 -4.47
N TYR A 350 14.31 11.37 -5.08
CA TYR A 350 13.44 11.73 -6.19
C TYR A 350 14.31 11.97 -7.41
N TYR A 351 13.95 11.33 -8.52
CA TYR A 351 14.65 11.50 -9.77
C TYR A 351 13.69 11.99 -10.85
N ASN A 352 14.03 13.12 -11.46
CA ASN A 352 13.31 13.67 -12.58
C ASN A 352 13.98 13.24 -13.88
N GLU A 353 13.28 12.46 -14.71
CA GLU A 353 13.87 11.94 -15.96
C GLU A 353 14.14 13.02 -17.01
N VAL A 354 13.42 14.14 -16.96
CA VAL A 354 13.53 15.23 -17.94
C VAL A 354 14.69 16.14 -17.58
N THR A 355 14.73 16.64 -16.35
CA THR A 355 15.79 17.54 -15.87
C THR A 355 17.07 16.80 -15.49
N LYS A 356 16.98 15.46 -15.33
CA LYS A 356 18.04 14.58 -14.81
C LYS A 356 18.48 14.94 -13.38
N ASP A 357 17.64 15.69 -12.67
CA ASP A 357 17.91 16.09 -11.29
C ASP A 357 17.62 14.92 -10.33
N LEU A 358 18.55 14.69 -9.41
CA LEU A 358 18.44 13.68 -8.36
C LEU A 358 18.47 14.41 -7.02
N ARG A 359 17.33 14.41 -6.33
CA ARG A 359 17.13 15.09 -5.05
C ARG A 359 17.07 14.07 -3.94
N ARG A 360 17.74 14.37 -2.84
CA ARG A 360 17.74 13.53 -1.64
C ARG A 360 17.05 14.22 -0.49
N PHE A 361 16.19 13.46 0.17
CA PHE A 361 15.51 13.87 1.38
C PHE A 361 15.85 12.91 2.51
N LYS A 362 16.23 13.50 3.64
CA LYS A 362 16.55 12.79 4.87
C LYS A 362 15.47 13.10 5.90
N ILE A 363 14.89 12.06 6.47
CA ILE A 363 13.94 12.18 7.58
C ILE A 363 14.77 12.15 8.86
N GLU A 364 15.01 13.31 9.47
CA GLU A 364 15.97 13.47 10.58
C GLU A 364 15.60 12.73 11.87
N ARG A 365 14.38 12.21 11.97
CA ARG A 365 14.03 11.35 13.09
C ARG A 365 14.91 10.11 13.06
N GLU A 366 15.54 9.83 14.19
CA GLU A 366 16.18 8.54 14.41
C GLU A 366 15.10 7.48 14.53
N PHE A 367 15.13 6.53 13.61
CA PHE A 367 14.35 5.31 13.74
C PHE A 367 15.28 4.27 14.34
N GLU A 368 14.84 3.65 15.42
CA GLU A 368 15.42 2.41 15.90
C GLU A 368 14.45 1.31 15.51
N GLY A 369 14.84 0.49 14.53
CA GLY A 369 13.99 -0.58 14.03
C GLY A 369 14.77 -1.52 13.11
N LEU A 370 14.21 -2.70 12.87
CA LEU A 370 14.83 -3.70 12.00
C LEU A 370 14.41 -3.53 10.54
N ALA A 371 13.22 -2.96 10.31
CA ALA A 371 12.60 -2.98 9.00
C ALA A 371 11.80 -1.70 8.71
N VAL A 372 11.95 -1.16 7.50
CA VAL A 372 11.14 -0.03 7.01
C VAL A 372 10.55 -0.35 5.64
N GLN A 373 9.24 -0.12 5.49
CA GLN A 373 8.58 -0.04 4.19
C GLN A 373 8.10 1.39 3.92
N THR A 374 8.13 1.78 2.65
CA THR A 374 7.64 3.07 2.19
C THR A 374 6.57 2.83 1.16
N PHE A 375 5.45 3.54 1.31
CA PHE A 375 4.35 3.56 0.38
C PHE A 375 4.13 4.99 -0.11
N LEU A 376 3.87 5.11 -1.41
CA LEU A 376 3.55 6.38 -2.06
C LEU A 376 2.05 6.65 -1.95
N ASP A 377 1.68 7.90 -2.27
CA ASP A 377 0.29 8.35 -2.47
C ASP A 377 -0.68 8.01 -1.32
N HIS A 378 -0.18 7.97 -0.10
CA HIS A 378 -1.02 7.91 1.08
C HIS A 378 -1.74 9.25 1.27
N VAL A 379 -3.00 9.18 1.67
CA VAL A 379 -3.86 10.32 1.90
C VAL A 379 -4.58 10.17 3.22
N ASP A 380 -4.81 11.30 3.89
CA ASP A 380 -5.60 11.33 5.11
C ASP A 380 -7.07 11.07 4.77
N SER A 381 -7.61 9.96 5.26
CA SER A 381 -8.97 9.55 4.97
C SER A 381 -9.89 9.76 6.17
N PRO A 382 -11.09 10.34 5.99
CA PRO A 382 -12.10 10.41 7.02
C PRO A 382 -12.82 9.07 7.25
N GLN A 383 -12.45 8.01 6.52
CA GLN A 383 -12.98 6.67 6.74
C GLN A 383 -12.70 6.20 8.17
N LEU A 384 -13.67 5.51 8.79
CA LEU A 384 -13.63 5.09 10.21
C LEU A 384 -13.67 6.23 11.23
N MET A 385 -14.01 7.48 10.87
CA MET A 385 -14.17 8.59 11.83
C MET A 385 -15.44 8.51 12.69
#